data_AF-A0A849T6D5-F1
#
_entry.id   AF-A0A849T6D5-F1
#
_cell.length_a   1.000
_cell.length_b   1.000
_cell.length_c   1.000
_cell.angle_alpha   90.00
_cell.angle_beta   90.00
_cell.angle_gamma   90.00
#
_symmetry.space_group_name_H-M   'P 1'
#
loop_
_entity.id
_entity.type
_entity.pdbx_description
1 polymer ?
#
loop_
_entity_poly.entity_id
_entity_poly.type
_entity_poly.pdbx_seq_one_letter_code
_entity_poly.pdbx_strand_id
1 'polypeptide(L)'
;MNYQDYGIENAKPSIPLNAFKPIKRCQYCQSVYMTDTHCEACGRSLLYHPIGEPFSGKSFYGMKERYCESLPFIVKQFTFFENTNSPEAQSFVRQISKRFDDLLEAFTEEGVIPNENRRFFYIETMEIIETLIFYGTDHLVLEKKLEYSLAEKSPLLYQALNEQLVSLKNHLSMPISKETLSQKILNYRFNGLKIDFILKAVIISATVVTVAISFYEVISLQVGK
;
A
#
# COMPACT_ATOMS: atom_id res chain seq x y z
N MET A 1 -49.72 -50.52 56.89
CA MET A 1 -48.86 -49.44 56.39
C MET A 1 -47.71 -50.09 55.65
N ASN A 2 -47.80 -50.18 54.32
CA ASN A 2 -46.77 -50.74 53.46
C ASN A 2 -46.00 -49.59 52.81
N TYR A 3 -44.71 -49.48 53.13
CA TYR A 3 -43.76 -48.65 52.40
C TYR A 3 -43.44 -49.36 51.08
N GLN A 4 -43.78 -48.75 49.95
CA GLN A 4 -43.28 -49.17 48.65
C GLN A 4 -41.92 -48.53 48.41
N ASP A 5 -40.93 -49.40 48.29
CA ASP A 5 -39.55 -49.17 47.92
C ASP A 5 -39.49 -48.87 46.42
N TYR A 6 -39.20 -47.62 46.03
CA TYR A 6 -38.98 -47.26 44.63
C TYR A 6 -37.48 -47.35 44.32
N GLY A 7 -37.09 -48.45 43.66
CA GLY A 7 -35.76 -48.64 43.13
C GLY A 7 -35.42 -47.60 42.07
N ILE A 8 -34.48 -46.71 42.39
CA ILE A 8 -33.77 -45.87 41.41
C ILE A 8 -32.46 -46.59 41.08
N GLU A 9 -32.57 -47.65 40.29
CA GLU A 9 -31.40 -48.24 39.65
C GLU A 9 -31.36 -47.79 38.18
N ASN A 10 -30.25 -47.15 37.83
CA ASN A 10 -29.73 -47.02 36.47
C ASN A 10 -30.37 -45.97 35.53
N ALA A 11 -30.35 -44.70 35.93
CA ALA A 11 -30.30 -43.61 34.95
C ALA A 11 -28.85 -43.23 34.65
N LYS A 12 -28.16 -43.99 33.78
CA LYS A 12 -26.97 -43.48 33.07
C LYS A 12 -27.46 -42.75 31.83
N PRO A 13 -27.39 -41.41 31.74
CA PRO A 13 -27.54 -40.74 30.45
C PRO A 13 -26.26 -41.03 29.65
N SER A 14 -26.28 -42.08 28.84
CA SER A 14 -25.25 -42.33 27.84
C SER A 14 -25.42 -41.33 26.69
N ILE A 15 -24.93 -40.10 26.90
CA ILE A 15 -24.73 -39.17 25.79
C ILE A 15 -23.68 -39.82 24.88
N PRO A 16 -23.99 -40.14 23.61
CA PRO A 16 -23.04 -40.79 22.73
C PRO A 16 -21.81 -39.90 22.56
N LEU A 17 -20.60 -40.47 22.61
CA LEU A 17 -19.33 -39.73 22.44
C LEU A 17 -19.30 -38.92 21.13
N ASN A 18 -20.05 -39.35 20.12
CA ASN A 18 -20.17 -38.68 18.82
C ASN A 18 -21.02 -37.39 18.85
N ALA A 19 -21.73 -37.12 19.96
CA ALA A 19 -22.47 -35.87 20.17
C ALA A 19 -21.57 -34.71 20.64
N PHE A 20 -20.34 -35.01 21.09
CA PHE A 20 -19.37 -33.97 21.41
C PHE A 20 -18.73 -33.43 20.13
N LYS A 21 -19.35 -32.41 19.54
CA LYS A 21 -18.63 -31.55 18.59
C LYS A 21 -17.52 -30.84 19.37
N PRO A 22 -16.27 -30.80 18.86
CA PRO A 22 -15.20 -30.06 19.50
C PRO A 22 -15.65 -28.61 19.66
N ILE A 23 -15.56 -28.13 20.90
CA ILE A 23 -15.96 -26.78 21.25
C ILE A 23 -15.02 -25.80 20.52
N LYS A 24 -15.55 -25.08 19.53
CA LYS A 24 -14.82 -24.00 18.85
C LYS A 24 -14.58 -22.89 19.87
N ARG A 25 -13.34 -22.41 19.98
CA ARG A 25 -12.95 -21.28 20.84
C ARG A 25 -12.41 -20.14 19.99
N CYS A 26 -12.72 -18.91 20.37
CA CYS A 26 -12.15 -17.74 19.72
C CYS A 26 -10.63 -17.70 19.93
N GLN A 27 -9.84 -17.60 18.85
CA GLN A 27 -8.38 -17.55 18.96
C GLN A 27 -7.86 -16.30 19.70
N TYR A 28 -8.67 -15.25 19.80
CA TYR A 28 -8.26 -13.97 20.40
C TYR A 28 -8.61 -13.85 21.89
N CYS A 29 -9.82 -14.26 22.28
CA CYS A 29 -10.29 -14.10 23.66
C CYS A 29 -10.60 -15.43 24.36
N GLN A 30 -10.35 -16.56 23.68
CA GLN A 30 -10.63 -17.92 24.15
C GLN A 30 -12.09 -18.19 24.53
N SER A 31 -13.00 -17.26 24.26
CA SER A 31 -14.42 -17.44 24.56
C SER A 31 -15.03 -18.54 23.70
N VAL A 32 -16.04 -19.18 24.31
CA VAL A 32 -16.84 -20.26 23.74
C VAL A 32 -18.10 -19.73 23.06
N TYR A 33 -18.44 -18.47 23.32
CA TYR A 33 -19.62 -17.80 22.80
C TYR A 33 -19.30 -17.26 21.41
N MET A 34 -19.63 -18.06 20.41
CA MET A 34 -19.37 -17.79 19.00
C MET A 34 -20.65 -18.02 18.23
N THR A 35 -21.05 -17.00 17.45
CA THR A 35 -21.98 -17.18 16.34
C THR A 35 -21.22 -17.73 15.13
N ASP A 36 -21.93 -18.11 14.07
CA ASP A 36 -21.31 -18.61 12.83
C ASP A 36 -20.32 -17.62 12.21
N THR A 37 -20.46 -16.33 12.51
CA THR A 37 -19.69 -15.26 11.86
C THR A 37 -18.89 -14.38 12.83
N HIS A 38 -19.25 -14.30 14.12
CA HIS A 38 -18.61 -13.41 15.10
C HIS A 38 -18.44 -14.08 16.46
N CYS A 39 -17.37 -13.74 17.18
CA CYS A 39 -17.27 -14.03 18.60
C CYS A 39 -18.11 -13.03 19.41
N GLU A 40 -19.06 -13.51 20.21
CA GLU A 40 -19.96 -12.65 20.99
C GLU A 40 -19.23 -11.93 22.13
N ALA A 41 -18.20 -12.56 22.70
CA ALA A 41 -17.46 -11.98 23.82
C ALA A 41 -16.55 -10.81 23.43
N CYS A 42 -15.92 -10.86 22.25
CA CYS A 42 -14.99 -9.80 21.80
C CYS A 42 -15.48 -9.04 20.56
N GLY A 43 -16.65 -9.40 20.01
CA GLY A 43 -17.24 -8.79 18.82
C GLY A 43 -16.47 -9.04 17.52
N ARG A 44 -15.38 -9.83 17.53
CA ARG A 44 -14.55 -10.02 16.33
C ARG A 44 -15.21 -10.98 15.36
N SER A 45 -15.25 -10.57 14.09
CA SER A 45 -15.64 -11.45 12.99
C SER A 45 -14.63 -12.60 12.85
N LEU A 46 -15.17 -13.82 12.79
CA LEU A 46 -14.45 -15.05 12.50
C LEU A 46 -14.23 -15.24 11.00
N LEU A 47 -14.97 -14.48 10.19
CA LEU A 47 -14.85 -14.37 8.73
C LEU A 47 -14.11 -13.08 8.34
N TYR A 48 -13.21 -12.59 9.19
CA TYR A 48 -12.39 -11.45 8.81
C TYR A 48 -11.39 -11.88 7.74
N HIS A 49 -11.75 -11.68 6.47
CA HIS A 49 -10.79 -11.77 5.38
C HIS A 49 -10.05 -10.43 5.26
N PRO A 50 -8.71 -10.42 5.38
CA PRO A 50 -7.92 -9.19 5.30
C PRO A 50 -8.04 -8.51 3.92
N ILE A 51 -8.49 -9.24 2.90
CA ILE A 51 -8.61 -8.78 1.52
C ILE A 51 -9.64 -7.65 1.34
N GLY A 52 -10.80 -7.73 2.00
CA GLY A 52 -11.89 -6.77 1.85
C GLY A 52 -12.43 -6.66 0.41
N GLU A 53 -13.12 -5.57 0.12
CA GLU A 53 -13.60 -5.24 -1.23
C GLU A 53 -12.51 -4.53 -2.06
N PRO A 54 -12.49 -4.70 -3.39
CA PRO A 54 -11.59 -3.95 -4.26
C PRO A 54 -11.88 -2.44 -4.14
N PHE A 55 -10.85 -1.61 -4.23
CA PHE A 55 -10.94 -0.15 -4.09
C PHE A 55 -11.52 0.35 -2.75
N SER A 56 -11.69 -0.53 -1.76
CA SER A 56 -12.13 -0.12 -0.42
C SER A 56 -11.07 0.69 0.33
N GLY A 57 -11.43 1.28 1.47
CA GLY A 57 -10.46 1.94 2.35
C GLY A 57 -9.31 1.05 2.85
N LYS A 58 -9.46 -0.28 2.75
CA LYS A 58 -8.41 -1.26 3.07
C LYS A 58 -7.58 -1.69 1.86
N SER A 59 -7.99 -1.34 0.64
CA SER A 59 -7.19 -1.54 -0.55
C SER A 59 -5.97 -0.62 -0.56
N PHE A 60 -5.00 -0.93 -1.41
CA PHE A 60 -3.87 -0.08 -1.74
C PHE A 60 -4.30 1.35 -2.05
N TYR A 61 -5.38 1.54 -2.81
CA TYR A 61 -5.87 2.87 -3.18
C TYR A 61 -6.31 3.68 -1.97
N GLY A 62 -7.04 3.08 -1.04
CA GLY A 62 -7.43 3.75 0.21
C GLY A 62 -6.26 3.98 1.18
N MET A 63 -5.23 3.12 1.15
CA MET A 63 -3.99 3.38 1.89
C MET A 63 -3.21 4.55 1.28
N LYS A 64 -3.10 4.58 -0.06
CA LYS A 64 -2.41 5.61 -0.83
C LYS A 64 -3.09 6.96 -0.69
N GLU A 65 -4.41 7.01 -0.75
CA GLU A 65 -5.20 8.23 -0.54
C GLU A 65 -4.92 8.83 0.84
N ARG A 66 -5.06 8.05 1.92
CA ARG A 66 -4.75 8.51 3.29
C ARG A 66 -3.31 8.96 3.46
N TYR A 67 -2.37 8.26 2.82
CA TYR A 67 -0.98 8.68 2.81
C TYR A 67 -0.82 10.03 2.11
N CYS A 68 -1.36 10.19 0.90
CA CYS A 68 -1.34 11.46 0.17
C CYS A 68 -2.06 12.58 0.94
N GLU A 69 -3.12 12.28 1.69
CA GLU A 69 -3.80 13.23 2.56
C GLU A 69 -2.89 13.78 3.65
N SER A 70 -2.06 12.92 4.24
CA SER A 70 -1.10 13.27 5.29
C SER A 70 0.06 14.15 4.81
N LEU A 71 0.33 14.17 3.50
CA LEU A 71 1.42 14.96 2.94
C LEU A 71 1.10 16.46 2.90
N PRO A 72 2.10 17.35 3.03
CA PRO A 72 1.91 18.77 2.79
C PRO A 72 1.47 19.06 1.35
N PHE A 73 0.67 20.11 1.13
CA PHE A 73 0.15 20.48 -0.20
C PHE A 73 1.23 20.56 -1.29
N ILE A 74 2.40 21.12 -0.96
CA ILE A 74 3.53 21.22 -1.89
C ILE A 74 4.02 19.84 -2.33
N VAL A 75 4.09 18.88 -1.41
CA VAL A 75 4.50 17.50 -1.71
C VAL A 75 3.43 16.78 -2.53
N LYS A 76 2.13 17.03 -2.28
CA LYS A 76 1.04 16.48 -3.10
C LYS A 76 1.15 16.92 -4.56
N GLN A 77 1.47 18.20 -4.79
CA GLN A 77 1.63 18.75 -6.14
C GLN A 77 2.94 18.32 -6.81
N PHE A 78 3.97 18.07 -5.99
CA PHE A 78 5.31 17.75 -6.41
C PHE A 78 5.84 16.56 -5.62
N THR A 79 5.51 15.36 -6.09
CA THR A 79 5.98 14.08 -5.52
C THR A 79 7.49 13.97 -5.44
N PHE A 80 8.22 14.79 -6.20
CA PHE A 80 9.67 14.88 -6.10
C PHE A 80 10.17 15.34 -4.72
N PHE A 81 9.43 16.23 -4.02
CA PHE A 81 9.82 16.71 -2.69
C PHE A 81 9.46 15.73 -1.56
N GLU A 82 8.94 14.56 -1.90
CA GLU A 82 8.57 13.56 -0.93
C GLU A 82 9.80 13.01 -0.21
N ASN A 83 9.80 13.09 1.12
CA ASN A 83 10.82 12.47 1.93
C ASN A 83 10.48 10.98 2.14
N THR A 84 11.08 10.12 1.32
CA THR A 84 10.90 8.65 1.39
C THR A 84 11.40 8.05 2.70
N ASN A 85 12.26 8.76 3.46
CA ASN A 85 12.76 8.33 4.76
C ASN A 85 11.93 8.86 5.94
N SER A 86 10.82 9.56 5.69
CA SER A 86 9.93 10.04 6.76
C SER A 86 9.25 8.87 7.49
N PRO A 87 8.92 9.02 8.80
CA PRO A 87 8.22 7.97 9.54
C PRO A 87 6.84 7.65 8.93
N GLU A 88 6.19 8.64 8.31
CA GLU A 88 4.94 8.48 7.56
C GLU A 88 5.14 7.60 6.33
N ALA A 89 6.15 7.88 5.50
CA ALA A 89 6.49 7.05 4.34
C ALA A 89 6.84 5.62 4.75
N GLN A 90 7.65 5.45 5.80
CA GLN A 90 7.99 4.12 6.33
C GLN A 90 6.76 3.38 6.88
N SER A 91 5.81 4.09 7.50
CA SER A 91 4.54 3.52 7.93
C SER A 91 3.71 3.06 6.74
N PHE A 92 3.62 3.88 5.69
CA PHE A 92 2.92 3.54 4.45
C PHE A 92 3.55 2.32 3.75
N VAL A 93 4.88 2.29 3.59
CA VAL A 93 5.61 1.16 3.00
C VAL A 93 5.35 -0.14 3.76
N ARG A 94 5.33 -0.11 5.09
CA ARG A 94 4.98 -1.28 5.91
C ARG A 94 3.54 -1.75 5.67
N GLN A 95 2.61 -0.83 5.55
CA GLN A 95 1.20 -1.14 5.29
C GLN A 95 1.01 -1.78 3.91
N ILE A 96 1.60 -1.22 2.86
CA ILE A 96 1.50 -1.77 1.50
C ILE A 96 2.29 -3.08 1.36
N SER A 97 3.40 -3.25 2.08
CA SER A 97 4.15 -4.52 2.11
C SER A 97 3.33 -5.63 2.77
N LYS A 98 2.64 -5.32 3.87
CA LYS A 98 1.68 -6.25 4.47
C LYS A 98 0.53 -6.57 3.51
N ARG A 99 -0.04 -5.55 2.87
CA ARG A 99 -1.12 -5.73 1.88
C ARG A 99 -0.68 -6.61 0.71
N PHE A 100 0.56 -6.48 0.26
CA PHE A 100 1.14 -7.36 -0.75
C PHE A 100 1.11 -8.82 -0.28
N ASP A 101 1.57 -9.10 0.94
CA ASP A 101 1.58 -10.45 1.50
C ASP A 101 0.13 -11.00 1.63
N ASP A 102 -0.80 -10.20 2.12
CA ASP A 102 -2.23 -10.56 2.23
C ASP A 102 -2.82 -10.91 0.84
N LEU A 103 -2.44 -10.19 -0.22
CA LEU A 103 -2.88 -10.45 -1.60
C LEU A 103 -2.29 -11.74 -2.16
N LEU A 104 -1.00 -11.98 -1.94
CA LEU A 104 -0.35 -13.23 -2.38
C LEU A 104 -0.99 -14.45 -1.73
N GLU A 105 -1.28 -14.39 -0.42
CA GLU A 105 -1.98 -15.45 0.30
C GLU A 105 -3.38 -15.68 -0.29
N ALA A 106 -4.16 -14.62 -0.46
CA ALA A 106 -5.53 -14.72 -0.97
C ALA A 106 -5.63 -15.22 -2.42
N PHE A 107 -4.61 -15.00 -3.26
CA PHE A 107 -4.59 -15.59 -4.60
C PHE A 107 -4.42 -17.11 -4.58
N THR A 108 -3.86 -17.66 -3.50
CA THR A 108 -3.63 -19.10 -3.33
C THR A 108 -4.76 -19.81 -2.62
N GLU A 109 -5.60 -19.08 -1.89
CA GLU A 109 -6.76 -19.64 -1.19
C GLU A 109 -8.00 -19.66 -2.09
N GLU A 110 -8.55 -20.84 -2.34
CA GLU A 110 -9.77 -20.98 -3.13
C GLU A 110 -10.97 -20.33 -2.43
N GLY A 111 -11.73 -19.53 -3.19
CA GLY A 111 -12.97 -18.90 -2.70
C GLY A 111 -12.79 -17.60 -1.92
N VAL A 112 -11.56 -17.18 -1.60
CA VAL A 112 -11.32 -15.90 -0.89
C VAL A 112 -11.53 -14.70 -1.82
N ILE A 113 -11.05 -14.80 -3.06
CA ILE A 113 -11.23 -13.76 -4.07
C ILE A 113 -12.34 -14.19 -5.03
N PRO A 114 -13.47 -13.46 -5.10
CA PRO A 114 -14.49 -13.69 -6.11
C PRO A 114 -13.90 -13.57 -7.52
N ASN A 115 -14.25 -14.50 -8.42
CA ASN A 115 -13.70 -14.52 -9.79
C ASN A 115 -13.90 -13.20 -10.55
N GLU A 116 -15.03 -12.54 -10.33
CA GLU A 116 -15.36 -11.22 -10.90
C GLU A 116 -14.40 -10.10 -10.46
N ASN A 117 -13.85 -10.20 -9.23
CA ASN A 117 -12.97 -9.19 -8.66
C ASN A 117 -11.49 -9.53 -8.80
N ARG A 118 -11.16 -10.75 -9.25
CA ARG A 118 -9.78 -11.25 -9.34
C ARG A 118 -8.87 -10.35 -10.17
N ARG A 119 -9.41 -9.73 -11.23
CA ARG A 119 -8.68 -8.76 -12.07
C ARG A 119 -8.30 -7.49 -11.31
N PHE A 120 -9.17 -6.98 -10.44
CA PHE A 120 -8.90 -5.75 -9.68
C PHE A 120 -7.79 -5.96 -8.67
N PHE A 121 -7.82 -7.09 -7.94
CA PHE A 121 -6.74 -7.45 -7.02
C PHE A 121 -5.42 -7.70 -7.75
N TYR A 122 -5.45 -8.22 -8.98
CA TYR A 122 -4.24 -8.38 -9.78
C TYR A 122 -3.60 -7.03 -10.11
N ILE A 123 -4.41 -6.07 -10.58
CA ILE A 123 -3.95 -4.71 -10.86
C ILE A 123 -3.41 -4.06 -9.57
N GLU A 124 -4.11 -4.24 -8.45
CA GLU A 124 -3.68 -3.75 -7.13
C GLU A 124 -2.29 -4.29 -6.77
N THR A 125 -2.07 -5.61 -6.90
CA THR A 125 -0.76 -6.24 -6.63
C THR A 125 0.35 -5.65 -7.50
N MET A 126 0.05 -5.33 -8.76
CA MET A 126 1.02 -4.78 -9.69
C MET A 126 1.42 -3.35 -9.33
N GLU A 127 0.44 -2.51 -8.99
CA GLU A 127 0.71 -1.16 -8.51
C GLU A 127 1.46 -1.17 -7.16
N ILE A 128 1.19 -2.15 -6.28
CA ILE A 128 1.95 -2.31 -5.04
C ILE A 128 3.41 -2.65 -5.32
N ILE A 129 3.70 -3.57 -6.26
CA ILE A 129 5.08 -3.91 -6.63
C ILE A 129 5.83 -2.67 -7.13
N GLU A 130 5.23 -1.92 -8.05
CA GLU A 130 5.82 -0.67 -8.57
C GLU A 130 6.10 0.33 -7.44
N THR A 131 5.14 0.48 -6.53
CA THR A 131 5.26 1.41 -5.40
C THR A 131 6.35 0.95 -4.43
N LEU A 132 6.42 -0.33 -4.07
CA LEU A 132 7.45 -0.86 -3.18
C LEU A 132 8.86 -0.65 -3.75
N ILE A 133 9.04 -0.83 -5.06
CA ILE A 133 10.31 -0.56 -5.74
C ILE A 133 10.62 0.95 -5.72
N PHE A 134 9.63 1.82 -5.95
CA PHE A 134 9.80 3.28 -5.87
C PHE A 134 10.30 3.73 -4.49
N TYR A 135 9.83 3.10 -3.40
CA TYR A 135 10.30 3.36 -2.04
C TYR A 135 11.60 2.60 -1.66
N GLY A 136 12.26 1.96 -2.63
CA GLY A 136 13.58 1.34 -2.42
C GLY A 136 13.54 -0.09 -1.90
N THR A 137 12.41 -0.80 -1.98
CA THR A 137 12.37 -2.24 -1.72
C THR A 137 13.16 -2.97 -2.79
N ASP A 138 14.10 -3.82 -2.39
CA ASP A 138 14.92 -4.59 -3.33
C ASP A 138 14.07 -5.58 -4.13
N HIS A 139 14.23 -5.56 -5.45
CA HIS A 139 13.59 -6.48 -6.38
C HIS A 139 13.81 -7.96 -6.01
N LEU A 140 14.99 -8.33 -5.51
CA LEU A 140 15.29 -9.71 -5.11
C LEU A 140 14.42 -10.18 -3.94
N VAL A 141 14.01 -9.25 -3.06
CA VAL A 141 13.10 -9.56 -1.95
C VAL A 141 11.70 -9.83 -2.48
N LEU A 142 11.23 -9.03 -3.44
CA LEU A 142 9.91 -9.20 -4.06
C LEU A 142 9.86 -10.49 -4.89
N GLU A 143 10.91 -10.78 -5.66
CA GLU A 143 11.04 -12.01 -6.46
C GLU A 143 10.93 -13.25 -5.57
N LYS A 144 11.68 -13.30 -4.46
CA LYS A 144 11.60 -14.40 -3.48
C LYS A 144 10.22 -14.54 -2.85
N LYS A 145 9.53 -13.43 -2.55
CA LYS A 145 8.16 -13.46 -2.01
C LYS A 145 7.17 -14.05 -3.02
N LEU A 146 7.29 -13.67 -4.29
CA LEU A 146 6.47 -14.21 -5.37
C LEU A 146 6.75 -15.71 -5.57
N GLU A 147 8.02 -16.11 -5.62
CA GLU A 147 8.44 -17.50 -5.78
C GLU A 147 7.88 -18.36 -4.64
N TYR A 148 8.11 -17.97 -3.40
CA TYR A 148 7.64 -18.70 -2.22
C TYR A 148 6.11 -18.84 -2.16
N SER A 149 5.38 -17.78 -2.51
CA SER A 149 3.92 -17.76 -2.33
C SER A 149 3.18 -18.40 -3.51
N LEU A 150 3.66 -18.23 -4.74
CA LEU A 150 2.89 -18.50 -5.95
C LEU A 150 3.49 -19.55 -6.88
N ALA A 151 4.81 -19.83 -6.86
CA ALA A 151 5.43 -20.67 -7.89
C ALA A 151 4.81 -22.07 -7.98
N GLU A 152 4.50 -22.68 -6.83
CA GLU A 152 3.86 -24.01 -6.77
C GLU A 152 2.34 -23.94 -6.89
N LYS A 153 1.71 -22.95 -6.23
CA LYS A 153 0.24 -22.89 -6.07
C LYS A 153 -0.48 -22.21 -7.24
N SER A 154 0.18 -21.31 -7.96
CA SER A 154 -0.42 -20.49 -9.03
C SER A 154 0.64 -20.08 -10.05
N PRO A 155 1.18 -21.03 -10.84
CA PRO A 155 2.34 -20.80 -11.70
C PRO A 155 2.10 -19.74 -12.80
N LEU A 156 0.89 -19.67 -13.35
CA LEU A 156 0.53 -18.66 -14.35
C LEU A 156 0.54 -17.24 -13.76
N LEU A 157 0.04 -17.08 -12.54
CA LEU A 157 0.04 -15.79 -11.85
C LEU A 157 1.47 -15.40 -11.46
N TYR A 158 2.25 -16.35 -10.95
CA TYR A 158 3.67 -16.15 -10.68
C TYR A 158 4.41 -15.65 -11.92
N GLN A 159 4.23 -16.33 -13.06
CA GLN A 159 4.87 -15.95 -14.32
C GLN A 159 4.50 -14.51 -14.72
N ALA A 160 3.21 -14.16 -14.71
CA ALA A 160 2.75 -12.83 -15.08
C ALA A 160 3.31 -11.72 -14.16
N LEU A 161 3.26 -11.92 -12.84
CA LEU A 161 3.81 -10.95 -11.89
C LEU A 161 5.33 -10.84 -11.98
N ASN A 162 6.03 -11.95 -12.21
CA ASN A 162 7.48 -11.97 -12.34
C ASN A 162 7.96 -11.31 -13.63
N GLU A 163 7.27 -11.52 -14.75
CA GLU A 163 7.54 -10.81 -16.01
C GLU A 163 7.42 -9.29 -15.84
N GLN A 164 6.42 -8.82 -15.08
CA GLN A 164 6.31 -7.40 -14.75
C GLN A 164 7.42 -6.92 -13.81
N LEU A 165 7.80 -7.69 -12.79
CA LEU A 165 8.93 -7.34 -11.92
C LEU A 165 10.24 -7.21 -12.72
N VAL A 166 10.49 -8.14 -13.64
CA VAL A 166 11.67 -8.14 -14.52
C VAL A 166 11.63 -6.97 -15.50
N SER A 167 10.47 -6.64 -16.07
CA SER A 167 10.34 -5.49 -16.97
C SER A 167 10.63 -4.18 -16.23
N LEU A 168 10.09 -4.00 -15.01
CA LEU A 168 10.37 -2.86 -14.14
C LEU A 168 11.85 -2.76 -13.80
N LYS A 169 12.49 -3.88 -13.45
CA LYS A 169 13.93 -3.95 -13.23
C LYS A 169 14.70 -3.46 -14.46
N ASN A 170 14.36 -3.94 -15.65
CA ASN A 170 15.06 -3.55 -16.88
C ASN A 170 14.88 -2.05 -17.19
N HIS A 171 13.71 -1.50 -16.92
CA HIS A 171 13.46 -0.05 -17.04
C HIS A 171 14.25 0.78 -16.02
N LEU A 172 14.46 0.26 -14.81
CA LEU A 172 15.27 0.89 -13.76
C LEU A 172 16.78 0.69 -13.94
N SER A 173 17.18 -0.39 -14.65
CA SER A 173 18.57 -0.79 -14.91
C SER A 173 19.14 -0.18 -16.18
N MET A 174 18.29 0.28 -17.10
CA MET A 174 18.70 1.36 -18.01
C MET A 174 19.27 2.45 -17.11
N PRO A 175 20.45 3.02 -17.40
CA PRO A 175 20.85 4.21 -16.68
C PRO A 175 19.71 5.18 -16.91
N ILE A 176 18.88 5.38 -15.88
CA ILE A 176 18.09 6.58 -15.73
C ILE A 176 19.18 7.61 -15.95
N SER A 177 19.16 8.21 -17.15
CA SER A 177 19.91 9.40 -17.46
C SER A 177 19.83 10.17 -16.17
N LYS A 178 20.98 10.49 -15.57
CA LYS A 178 21.03 11.43 -14.47
C LYS A 178 20.56 12.75 -15.06
N GLU A 179 19.27 12.83 -15.39
CA GLU A 179 18.49 14.02 -15.32
C GLU A 179 18.57 14.37 -13.86
N THR A 180 19.66 15.08 -13.56
CA THR A 180 19.91 15.76 -12.32
C THR A 180 18.55 16.33 -11.93
N LEU A 181 18.18 16.16 -10.68
CA LEU A 181 17.09 16.85 -10.00
C LEU A 181 16.63 18.17 -10.68
N SER A 182 17.60 19.01 -11.07
CA SER A 182 17.47 20.20 -11.92
C SER A 182 16.73 20.01 -13.26
N GLN A 183 17.05 19.01 -14.07
CA GLN A 183 16.42 18.69 -15.36
C GLN A 183 14.95 18.26 -15.19
N LYS A 184 14.61 17.48 -14.15
CA LYS A 184 13.20 17.17 -13.81
C LYS A 184 12.41 18.41 -13.42
N ILE A 185 13.01 19.32 -12.65
CA ILE A 185 12.40 20.60 -12.27
C ILE A 185 12.25 21.53 -13.50
N LEU A 186 13.27 21.63 -14.35
CA LEU A 186 13.28 22.47 -15.56
C LEU A 186 12.25 22.01 -16.60
N ASN A 187 12.05 20.69 -16.72
CA ASN A 187 11.09 20.10 -17.65
C ASN A 187 9.65 20.05 -17.11
N TYR A 188 9.44 20.40 -15.84
CA TYR A 188 8.10 20.44 -15.26
C TYR A 188 7.27 21.55 -15.92
N ARG A 189 6.01 21.24 -16.22
CA ARG A 189 5.04 22.19 -16.81
C ARG A 189 4.09 22.68 -15.72
N PHE A 190 4.22 23.94 -15.34
CA PHE A 190 3.26 24.62 -14.47
C PHE A 190 2.21 25.31 -15.35
N ASN A 191 0.96 24.85 -15.29
CA ASN A 191 -0.16 25.40 -16.06
C ASN A 191 0.07 25.44 -17.60
N GLY A 192 0.77 24.43 -18.13
CA GLY A 192 1.13 24.32 -19.55
C GLY A 192 2.44 25.03 -19.96
N LEU A 193 2.98 25.89 -19.10
CA LEU A 193 4.26 26.59 -19.32
C LEU A 193 5.41 25.83 -18.66
N LYS A 194 6.52 25.67 -19.37
CA LYS A 194 7.73 25.03 -18.80
C LYS A 194 8.34 25.95 -17.72
N ILE A 195 8.68 25.39 -16.56
CA ILE A 195 9.33 26.14 -15.47
C ILE A 195 10.64 26.79 -15.93
N ASP A 196 11.37 26.14 -16.84
CA ASP A 196 12.56 26.73 -17.49
C ASP A 196 12.28 28.13 -18.11
N PHE A 197 11.12 28.32 -18.72
CA PHE A 197 10.75 29.61 -19.30
C PHE A 197 10.53 30.68 -18.24
N ILE A 198 9.83 30.33 -17.14
CA ILE A 198 9.58 31.23 -16.02
C ILE A 198 10.90 31.62 -15.35
N LEU A 199 11.77 30.66 -15.10
CA LEU A 199 13.06 30.90 -14.44
C LEU A 199 13.96 31.81 -15.29
N LYS A 200 14.02 31.56 -16.61
CA LYS A 200 14.75 32.42 -17.56
C LYS A 200 14.19 33.84 -17.57
N ALA A 201 12.87 34.00 -17.59
CA ALA A 201 12.23 35.32 -17.56
C ALA A 201 12.58 36.09 -16.28
N VAL A 202 12.54 35.43 -15.12
CA VAL A 202 12.93 36.04 -13.83
C VAL A 202 14.39 36.47 -13.85
N ILE A 203 15.31 35.60 -14.29
CA ILE A 203 16.74 35.92 -14.37
C ILE A 203 16.99 37.11 -15.30
N ILE A 204 16.38 37.14 -16.49
CA ILE A 204 16.51 38.24 -17.44
C ILE A 204 15.96 39.55 -16.84
N SER A 205 14.81 39.49 -16.18
CA SER A 205 14.24 40.69 -15.54
C SER A 205 15.15 41.22 -14.43
N ALA A 206 15.72 40.34 -13.61
CA ALA A 206 16.63 40.70 -12.53
C ALA A 206 17.91 41.33 -13.09
N THR A 207 18.51 40.75 -14.13
CA THR A 207 19.73 41.32 -14.73
C THR A 207 19.49 42.70 -15.34
N VAL A 208 18.35 42.90 -16.05
CA VAL A 208 17.99 44.21 -16.60
C VAL A 208 17.83 45.26 -15.50
N VAL A 209 17.15 44.91 -14.40
CA VAL A 209 16.97 45.82 -13.25
C VAL A 209 18.31 46.16 -12.62
N THR A 210 19.17 45.17 -12.38
CA THR A 210 20.50 45.41 -11.81
C THR A 210 21.35 46.31 -12.70
N VAL A 211 21.34 46.09 -14.02
CA VAL A 211 22.07 46.94 -14.98
C VAL A 211 21.49 48.35 -14.99
N ALA A 212 20.17 48.52 -14.95
CA ALA A 212 19.54 49.84 -14.92
C ALA A 212 19.90 50.63 -13.65
N ILE A 213 19.91 49.98 -12.49
CA ILE A 213 20.34 50.59 -11.22
C ILE A 213 21.82 51.02 -11.32
N SER A 214 22.68 50.15 -11.83
CA SER A 214 24.11 50.44 -12.04
C SER A 214 24.33 51.67 -12.93
N PHE A 215 23.58 51.77 -14.03
CA PHE A 215 23.66 52.91 -14.96
C PHE A 215 23.14 54.20 -14.34
N TYR A 216 22.07 54.12 -13.56
CA TYR A 216 21.51 55.27 -12.85
C TYR A 216 22.54 55.88 -11.88
N GLU A 217 23.24 55.05 -11.12
CA GLU A 217 24.32 55.51 -10.22
C GLU A 217 25.42 56.25 -10.98
N VAL A 218 25.89 55.69 -12.11
CA VAL A 218 26.93 56.31 -12.94
C VAL A 218 26.49 57.67 -13.48
N ILE A 219 25.26 57.78 -14.00
CA ILE A 219 24.74 59.04 -14.52
C ILE A 219 24.57 60.07 -13.40
N SER A 220 24.04 59.65 -12.24
CA SER A 220 23.85 60.54 -11.08
C SER A 220 25.18 61.13 -10.57
N LEU A 221 26.28 60.36 -10.63
CA LEU A 221 27.62 60.82 -10.27
C LEU A 221 28.22 61.82 -11.28
N GLN A 222 27.81 61.76 -12.54
CA GLN A 222 28.27 62.71 -13.57
C GLN A 222 27.47 64.00 -13.61
N VAL A 223 26.18 63.96 -13.26
CA VAL A 223 25.30 65.14 -13.26
C VAL A 223 25.35 65.92 -11.94
N GLY A 224 25.81 65.29 -10.85
CA GLY A 224 25.97 65.92 -9.53
C GLY A 224 27.29 66.69 -9.30
N LYS A 225 28.11 66.88 -10.33
CA LYS A 225 29.29 67.76 -10.33
C LYS A 225 29.08 68.91 -11.30
#